data_AF-A0A7V4QPH5-F1
#
_entry.id   AF-A0A7V4QPH5-F1
#
_cell.length_a   1.000
_cell.length_b   1.000
_cell.length_c   1.000
_cell.angle_alpha   90.00
_cell.angle_beta   90.00
_cell.angle_gamma   90.00
#
_symmetry.space_group_name_H-M   'P 1'
#
loop_
_entity.id
_entity.type
_entity.pdbx_description
1 polymer ?
#
loop_
_entity_poly.entity_id
_entity_poly.type
_entity_poly.pdbx_seq_one_letter_code
_entity_poly.pdbx_strand_id
1 'polypeptide(L)'
;MQKDKLEQLKTFFVEEFEGTTIEEAIKTALNSLKMTKEELKIKILTEGQPGLFGLKGEKTAKIQVSPRFDKYETIIKYFFVKLLDFVKEYISFVDIKIENKIVYITTIFSDQTQLEKVSAKNIYNSILTLTESFIEQLLAEHKVVINLKSSTPIPK
;
A
#
# COMPACT_ATOMS: atom_id res chain seq x y z
N MET A 1 24.76 3.26 -4.40
CA MET A 1 24.09 2.25 -3.53
C MET A 1 22.64 2.60 -3.23
N GLN A 2 22.31 3.64 -2.44
CA GLN A 2 20.89 3.98 -2.16
C GLN A 2 20.12 4.49 -3.40
N LYS A 3 20.75 5.34 -4.23
CA LYS A 3 20.14 5.85 -5.47
C LYS A 3 19.79 4.73 -6.46
N ASP A 4 20.72 3.80 -6.68
CA ASP A 4 20.52 2.65 -7.57
C ASP A 4 19.39 1.75 -7.10
N LYS A 5 19.26 1.59 -5.78
CA LYS A 5 18.17 0.84 -5.15
C LYS A 5 16.81 1.52 -5.35
N LEU A 6 16.74 2.84 -5.20
CA LEU A 6 15.50 3.57 -5.44
C LEU A 6 15.05 3.44 -6.91
N GLU A 7 15.99 3.44 -7.85
CA GLU A 7 15.69 3.17 -9.26
C GLU A 7 15.17 1.75 -9.48
N GLN A 8 15.74 0.74 -8.81
CA GLN A 8 15.21 -0.63 -8.85
C GLN A 8 13.77 -0.67 -8.30
N LEU A 9 13.50 -0.05 -7.14
CA LEU A 9 12.16 -0.03 -6.56
C LEU A 9 11.13 0.63 -7.49
N LYS A 10 11.50 1.69 -8.23
CA LYS A 10 10.62 2.31 -9.23
C LYS A 10 10.16 1.35 -10.32
N THR A 11 10.98 0.35 -10.65
CA THR A 11 10.62 -0.66 -11.66
C THR A 11 9.69 -1.76 -11.12
N PHE A 12 9.71 -2.01 -9.81
CA PHE A 12 8.90 -3.06 -9.17
C PHE A 12 7.64 -2.53 -8.49
N PHE A 13 7.65 -1.29 -7.98
CA PHE A 13 6.56 -0.70 -7.21
C PHE A 13 5.64 0.10 -8.14
N VAL A 14 5.03 -0.63 -9.06
CA VAL A 14 4.11 -0.10 -10.04
C VAL A 14 2.94 -1.06 -10.21
N GLU A 15 1.73 -0.54 -10.13
CA GLU A 15 0.50 -1.30 -10.32
C GLU A 15 -0.44 -0.59 -11.26
N GLU A 16 -1.22 -1.38 -12.00
CA GLU A 16 -2.26 -0.87 -12.89
C GLU A 16 -3.63 -1.13 -12.27
N PHE A 17 -4.48 -0.11 -12.32
CA PHE A 17 -5.86 -0.19 -11.87
C PHE A 17 -6.78 0.21 -13.00
N GLU A 18 -7.92 -0.46 -13.09
CA GLU A 18 -8.96 -0.22 -14.09
C GLU A 18 -10.26 0.20 -13.41
N GLY A 19 -11.09 0.93 -14.14
CA GLY A 19 -12.42 1.37 -13.71
C GLY A 19 -13.23 1.83 -14.92
N THR A 20 -14.54 2.03 -14.74
CA THR A 20 -15.40 2.62 -15.78
C THR A 20 -15.00 4.07 -16.04
N THR A 21 -14.51 4.78 -15.02
CA THR A 21 -13.91 6.12 -15.13
C THR A 21 -12.54 6.20 -14.47
N ILE A 22 -11.79 7.27 -14.76
CA ILE A 22 -10.51 7.56 -14.12
C ILE A 22 -10.69 7.68 -12.60
N GLU A 23 -11.76 8.33 -12.14
CA GLU A 23 -12.05 8.49 -10.72
C GLU A 23 -12.30 7.14 -10.03
N GLU A 24 -12.99 6.22 -10.69
CA GLU A 24 -13.19 4.87 -10.16
C GLU A 24 -11.86 4.12 -10.07
N ALA A 25 -11.05 4.14 -11.12
CA ALA A 25 -9.72 3.51 -11.11
C ALA A 25 -8.83 4.10 -9.99
N ILE A 26 -8.85 5.42 -9.80
CA ILE A 26 -8.13 6.10 -8.70
C ILE A 26 -8.68 5.65 -7.35
N LYS A 27 -10.01 5.65 -7.16
CA LYS A 27 -10.64 5.22 -5.91
C LYS A 27 -10.25 3.77 -5.57
N THR A 28 -10.25 2.88 -6.55
CA THR A 28 -9.82 1.48 -6.37
C THR A 28 -8.35 1.41 -5.96
N ALA A 29 -7.47 2.16 -6.61
CA ALA A 29 -6.05 2.22 -6.26
C ALA A 29 -5.82 2.71 -4.81
N LEU A 30 -6.46 3.82 -4.43
CA LEU A 30 -6.37 4.38 -3.07
C LEU A 30 -6.85 3.38 -2.01
N ASN A 31 -7.98 2.72 -2.28
CA ASN A 31 -8.56 1.73 -1.38
C ASN A 31 -7.71 0.46 -1.25
N SER A 32 -7.13 -0.02 -2.36
CA SER A 32 -6.28 -1.21 -2.39
C SER A 32 -4.96 -0.95 -1.66
N LEU A 33 -4.33 0.19 -1.95
CA LEU A 33 -3.01 0.54 -1.40
C LEU A 33 -3.07 1.19 -0.02
N LYS A 34 -4.28 1.48 0.51
CA LYS A 34 -4.49 2.19 1.79
C LYS A 34 -3.73 3.51 1.86
N MET A 35 -3.64 4.19 0.72
CA MET A 35 -2.87 5.42 0.52
C MET A 35 -3.78 6.54 0.03
N THR A 36 -3.38 7.76 0.32
CA THR A 36 -3.99 9.01 -0.15
C THR A 36 -3.44 9.38 -1.53
N LYS A 37 -4.12 10.31 -2.20
CA LYS A 37 -3.71 10.76 -3.54
C LYS A 37 -2.35 11.42 -3.51
N GLU A 38 -2.02 12.10 -2.40
CA GLU A 38 -0.77 12.81 -2.16
C GLU A 38 0.40 11.85 -1.91
N GLU A 39 0.13 10.62 -1.47
CA GLU A 39 1.13 9.57 -1.24
C GLU A 39 1.47 8.79 -2.52
N LEU A 40 0.66 8.93 -3.59
CA LEU A 40 0.82 8.22 -4.86
C LEU A 40 1.23 9.14 -6.00
N LYS A 41 1.98 8.58 -6.95
CA LYS A 41 2.13 9.11 -8.30
C LYS A 41 1.20 8.33 -9.22
N ILE A 42 0.29 9.04 -9.87
CA ILE A 42 -0.74 8.46 -10.76
C ILE A 42 -0.48 8.91 -12.19
N LYS A 43 -0.43 7.96 -13.12
CA LYS A 43 -0.33 8.18 -14.56
C LYS A 43 -1.56 7.58 -15.22
N ILE A 44 -2.29 8.39 -16.00
CA ILE A 44 -3.40 7.89 -16.81
C ILE A 44 -2.80 7.17 -18.03
N LEU A 45 -3.20 5.92 -18.26
CA LEU A 45 -2.79 5.12 -19.42
C LEU A 45 -3.86 5.20 -20.53
N THR A 46 -5.14 5.14 -20.15
CA THR A 46 -6.28 5.42 -21.01
C THR A 46 -7.40 6.04 -20.19
N GLU A 47 -8.08 7.04 -20.75
CA GLU A 47 -9.23 7.69 -20.10
C GLU A 47 -10.49 6.82 -20.14
N GLY A 48 -10.47 5.74 -20.94
CA GLY A 48 -11.65 4.96 -21.27
C GLY A 48 -12.47 5.64 -22.38
N GLN A 49 -13.35 4.88 -23.03
CA GLN A 49 -14.27 5.43 -24.03
C GLN A 49 -15.65 4.80 -23.84
N PRO A 50 -16.71 5.62 -23.65
CA PRO A 50 -18.07 5.11 -23.60
C PRO A 50 -18.42 4.43 -24.92
N GLY A 51 -19.03 3.24 -24.86
CA GLY A 51 -19.66 2.65 -26.05
C GLY A 51 -20.86 3.51 -26.50
N LEU A 52 -21.18 3.50 -27.79
CA LEU A 52 -22.45 4.09 -28.26
C LEU A 52 -23.62 3.30 -27.65
N PHE A 53 -24.48 3.98 -26.90
CA PHE A 53 -25.73 3.42 -26.34
C PHE A 53 -25.56 2.13 -25.51
N GLY A 54 -24.50 2.00 -24.70
CA GLY A 54 -24.34 0.86 -23.79
C GLY A 54 -24.12 -0.49 -24.50
N LEU A 55 -23.79 -0.47 -25.80
CA LEU A 55 -23.49 -1.66 -26.59
C LEU A 55 -21.97 -1.80 -26.82
N LYS A 56 -21.57 -3.06 -27.03
CA LYS A 56 -20.22 -3.61 -27.28
C LYS A 56 -19.21 -2.59 -27.83
N GLY A 57 -18.20 -2.24 -27.02
CA GLY A 57 -17.14 -1.29 -27.40
C GLY A 57 -16.54 -0.45 -26.26
N GLU A 58 -17.07 -0.57 -25.04
CA GLU A 58 -16.57 0.18 -23.88
C GLU A 58 -15.11 -0.22 -23.56
N LYS A 59 -14.20 0.76 -23.65
CA LYS A 59 -12.84 0.62 -23.12
C LYS A 59 -12.83 1.20 -21.72
N THR A 60 -12.41 0.42 -20.74
CA THR A 60 -12.24 0.89 -19.36
C THR A 60 -11.16 1.97 -19.28
N ALA A 61 -11.32 2.87 -18.31
CA ALA A 61 -10.24 3.75 -17.90
C ALA A 61 -9.16 2.90 -17.21
N LYS A 62 -7.91 3.28 -17.41
CA LYS A 62 -6.76 2.60 -16.83
C LYS A 62 -5.73 3.60 -16.35
N ILE A 63 -5.24 3.37 -15.14
CA ILE A 63 -4.18 4.15 -14.53
C ILE A 63 -3.03 3.24 -14.13
N GLN A 64 -1.85 3.82 -14.03
CA GLN A 64 -0.68 3.24 -13.42
C GLN A 64 -0.33 4.06 -12.18
N VAL A 65 -0.12 3.38 -11.06
CA VAL A 65 0.21 4.01 -9.77
C VAL A 65 1.52 3.48 -9.22
N SER A 66 2.20 4.34 -8.47
CA SER A 66 3.41 4.00 -7.71
C SER A 66 3.45 4.88 -6.46
N PRO A 67 4.15 4.51 -5.38
CA PRO A 67 4.36 5.43 -4.27
C PRO A 67 5.17 6.63 -4.74
N ARG A 68 5.00 7.75 -4.04
CA ARG A 68 5.98 8.83 -4.13
C ARG A 68 7.33 8.34 -3.63
N PHE A 69 8.37 8.48 -4.45
CA PHE A 69 9.72 8.03 -4.11
C PHE A 69 10.60 9.11 -3.49
N ASP A 70 10.06 10.33 -3.36
CA ASP A 70 10.71 11.47 -2.68
C ASP A 70 10.44 11.49 -1.15
N LYS A 71 9.65 10.54 -0.64
CA LYS A 71 9.36 10.36 0.79
C LYS A 71 9.57 8.89 1.18
N TYR A 72 10.22 8.63 2.30
CA TYR A 72 10.45 7.25 2.74
C TYR A 72 9.18 6.60 3.28
N GLU A 73 8.33 7.38 3.93
CA GLU A 73 7.06 6.96 4.52
C GLU A 73 6.17 6.29 3.46
N THR A 74 6.07 6.88 2.28
CA THR A 74 5.24 6.37 1.17
C THR A 74 5.80 5.08 0.56
N ILE A 75 7.13 4.97 0.44
CA ILE A 75 7.78 3.75 -0.07
C ILE A 75 7.57 2.59 0.92
N ILE A 76 7.79 2.85 2.22
CA ILE A 76 7.64 1.87 3.29
C ILE A 76 6.17 1.44 3.40
N LYS A 77 5.23 2.39 3.37
CA LYS A 77 3.79 2.11 3.41
C LYS A 77 3.37 1.21 2.26
N TYR A 78 3.80 1.52 1.03
CA TYR A 78 3.49 0.71 -0.15
C TYR A 78 4.01 -0.72 0.02
N PHE A 79 5.30 -0.89 0.35
CA PHE A 79 5.87 -2.21 0.61
C PHE A 79 5.07 -2.99 1.68
N PHE A 80 4.77 -2.34 2.80
CA PHE A 80 4.12 -2.98 3.93
C PHE A 80 2.68 -3.42 3.60
N VAL A 81 1.93 -2.58 2.87
CA VAL A 81 0.60 -2.94 2.39
C VAL A 81 0.66 -4.14 1.44
N LYS A 82 1.63 -4.18 0.50
CA LYS A 82 1.81 -5.34 -0.39
C LYS A 82 2.24 -6.61 0.36
N LEU A 83 3.06 -6.46 1.39
CA LEU A 83 3.44 -7.58 2.27
C LEU A 83 2.22 -8.14 3.01
N LEU A 84 1.34 -7.28 3.53
CA LEU A 84 0.14 -7.71 4.22
C LEU A 84 -0.95 -8.27 3.28
N ASP A 85 -1.03 -7.78 2.04
CA ASP A 85 -1.90 -8.35 1.01
C ASP A 85 -1.53 -9.81 0.69
N PHE A 86 -0.23 -10.14 0.72
CA PHE A 86 0.25 -11.51 0.54
C PHE A 86 -0.26 -12.49 1.62
N VAL A 87 -0.45 -12.03 2.86
CA VAL A 87 -1.05 -12.85 3.94
C VAL A 87 -2.59 -12.87 3.90
N LYS A 88 -3.20 -12.22 2.89
CA LYS A 88 -4.65 -12.19 2.59
C LYS A 88 -5.51 -11.62 3.73
N GLU A 89 -4.99 -10.63 4.43
CA GLU A 89 -5.69 -9.98 5.54
C GLU A 89 -6.34 -8.67 5.11
N TYR A 90 -7.49 -8.36 5.71
CA TYR A 90 -8.29 -7.20 5.32
C TYR A 90 -7.87 -5.98 6.14
N ILE A 91 -7.05 -5.12 5.54
CA ILE A 91 -6.54 -3.91 6.20
C ILE A 91 -7.53 -2.75 6.02
N SER A 92 -7.80 -2.01 7.09
CA SER A 92 -8.57 -0.76 7.03
C SER A 92 -7.67 0.44 6.82
N PHE A 93 -6.55 0.51 7.54
CA PHE A 93 -5.67 1.67 7.56
C PHE A 93 -4.22 1.30 7.88
N VAL A 94 -3.27 2.02 7.26
CA VAL A 94 -1.83 1.97 7.56
C VAL A 94 -1.29 3.38 7.66
N ASP A 95 -0.50 3.64 8.70
CA ASP A 95 0.25 4.88 8.90
C ASP A 95 1.72 4.59 9.17
N ILE A 96 2.59 5.45 8.63
CA ILE A 96 4.03 5.37 8.81
C ILE A 96 4.52 6.69 9.40
N LYS A 97 5.21 6.60 10.53
CA LYS A 97 5.83 7.74 11.20
C LYS A 97 7.30 7.45 11.45
N ILE A 98 8.18 8.37 11.06
CA ILE A 98 9.64 8.22 11.22
C ILE A 98 10.13 9.29 12.18
N GLU A 99 10.62 8.88 13.35
CA GLU A 99 11.12 9.79 14.39
C GLU A 99 12.29 9.15 15.14
N ASN A 100 13.34 9.92 15.42
CA ASN A 100 14.45 9.50 16.29
C ASN A 100 15.07 8.14 15.91
N LYS A 101 15.29 7.88 14.62
CA LYS A 101 15.74 6.58 14.07
C LYS A 101 14.80 5.41 14.36
N ILE A 102 13.50 5.68 14.55
CA ILE A 102 12.46 4.66 14.72
C ILE A 102 11.43 4.84 13.62
N VAL A 103 11.11 3.76 12.91
CA VAL A 103 9.98 3.67 11.99
C VAL A 103 8.82 3.02 12.72
N TYR A 104 7.79 3.80 13.01
CA TYR A 104 6.53 3.32 13.57
C TYR A 104 5.57 2.99 12.43
N ILE A 105 5.12 1.74 12.40
CA ILE A 105 4.11 1.26 11.47
C ILE A 105 2.86 0.96 12.28
N THR A 106 1.79 1.71 12.06
CA THR A 106 0.51 1.46 12.71
C THR A 106 -0.48 0.92 11.69
N THR A 107 -1.07 -0.24 12.00
CA THR A 107 -2.04 -0.89 11.12
C THR A 107 -3.33 -1.14 11.88
N ILE A 108 -4.45 -0.73 11.29
CA ILE A 108 -5.79 -1.05 11.76
C ILE A 108 -6.37 -2.05 10.76
N PHE A 109 -6.65 -3.26 11.21
CA PHE A 109 -7.33 -4.29 10.44
C PHE A 109 -8.83 -4.10 10.49
N SER A 110 -9.54 -4.53 9.45
CA SER A 110 -11.00 -4.55 9.43
C SER A 110 -11.53 -5.66 10.32
N ASP A 111 -12.81 -5.57 10.68
CA ASP A 111 -13.53 -6.60 11.46
C ASP A 111 -13.58 -7.98 10.79
N GLN A 112 -13.22 -8.06 9.49
CA GLN A 112 -13.14 -9.31 8.75
C GLN A 112 -11.83 -10.08 8.99
N THR A 113 -10.83 -9.41 9.57
CA THR A 113 -9.52 -9.99 9.86
C THR A 113 -9.54 -10.72 11.20
N GLN A 114 -9.01 -11.94 11.21
CA GLN A 114 -8.72 -12.68 12.43
C GLN A 114 -7.35 -12.23 12.96
N LEU A 115 -7.34 -11.15 13.77
CA LEU A 115 -6.12 -10.51 14.25
C LEU A 115 -5.18 -11.48 14.98
N GLU A 116 -5.73 -12.51 15.61
CA GLU A 116 -4.96 -13.59 16.25
C GLU A 116 -4.07 -14.37 15.28
N LYS A 117 -4.47 -14.50 14.01
CA LYS A 117 -3.65 -15.15 12.97
C LYS A 117 -2.44 -14.28 12.64
N VAL A 118 -2.65 -12.99 12.41
CA VAL A 118 -1.57 -12.06 12.06
C VAL A 118 -0.62 -11.85 13.23
N SER A 119 -1.17 -11.85 14.45
CA SER A 119 -0.42 -11.68 15.69
C SER A 119 0.23 -12.98 16.18
N ALA A 120 -0.02 -14.12 15.52
CA ALA A 120 0.64 -15.37 15.83
C ALA A 120 2.16 -15.18 15.70
N LYS A 121 2.92 -15.61 16.72
CA LYS A 121 4.34 -15.28 16.88
C LYS A 121 5.19 -15.54 15.61
N ASN A 122 4.96 -16.66 14.94
CA ASN A 122 5.69 -17.02 13.72
C ASN A 122 5.35 -16.07 12.54
N ILE A 123 4.08 -15.72 12.37
CA ILE A 123 3.61 -14.81 11.31
C ILE A 123 4.11 -13.40 11.60
N TYR A 124 3.89 -12.91 12.83
CA TYR A 124 4.36 -11.60 13.26
C TYR A 124 5.88 -11.44 13.08
N ASN A 125 6.67 -12.42 13.52
CA ASN A 125 8.13 -12.37 13.38
C ASN A 125 8.56 -12.36 11.91
N SER A 126 7.84 -13.06 11.03
CA SER A 126 8.12 -13.07 9.59
C SER A 126 7.85 -11.72 8.96
N ILE A 127 6.70 -11.11 9.29
CA ILE A 127 6.33 -9.75 8.86
C ILE A 127 7.37 -8.75 9.35
N LEU A 128 7.73 -8.80 10.63
CA LEU A 128 8.73 -7.92 11.24
C LEU A 128 10.08 -8.05 10.53
N THR A 129 10.59 -9.27 10.36
CA THR A 129 11.91 -9.52 9.76
C THR A 129 11.98 -9.01 8.32
N LEU A 130 10.95 -9.28 7.51
CA LEU A 130 10.90 -8.80 6.12
C LEU A 130 10.82 -7.27 6.06
N THR A 131 10.08 -6.67 7.00
CA THR A 131 9.93 -5.22 7.10
C THR A 131 11.22 -4.54 7.56
N GLU A 132 11.90 -5.08 8.56
CA GLU A 132 13.22 -4.62 9.02
C GLU A 132 14.24 -4.71 7.90
N SER A 133 14.32 -5.85 7.21
CA SER A 133 15.23 -6.03 6.09
C SER A 133 14.94 -5.03 4.96
N PHE A 134 13.67 -4.76 4.65
CA PHE A 134 13.31 -3.75 3.65
C PHE A 134 13.64 -2.32 4.11
N ILE A 135 13.42 -1.98 5.37
CA ILE A 135 13.69 -0.64 5.90
C ILE A 135 15.20 -0.38 6.00
N GLU A 136 15.99 -1.35 6.45
CA GLU A 136 17.46 -1.23 6.55
C GLU A 136 18.09 -0.86 5.20
N GLN A 137 17.50 -1.37 4.13
CA GLN A 137 17.89 -1.11 2.76
C GLN A 137 17.67 0.36 2.32
N LEU A 138 16.79 1.10 2.99
CA LEU A 138 16.44 2.51 2.71
C LEU A 138 17.00 3.47 3.75
N LEU A 139 16.91 3.07 5.02
CA LEU A 139 17.17 3.85 6.22
C LEU A 139 17.99 3.00 7.19
N ALA A 140 19.31 3.01 7.01
CA ALA A 140 20.23 2.27 7.86
C ALA A 140 20.06 2.65 9.34
N GLU A 141 20.30 1.68 10.23
CA GLU A 141 20.24 1.84 11.70
C GLU A 141 18.88 2.23 12.30
N HIS A 142 17.80 2.21 11.51
CA HIS A 142 16.47 2.49 12.03
C HIS A 142 15.88 1.25 12.70
N LYS A 143 15.32 1.42 13.90
CA LYS A 143 14.50 0.39 14.55
C LYS A 143 13.10 0.40 13.97
N VAL A 144 12.46 -0.76 13.93
CA VAL A 144 11.08 -0.90 13.44
C VAL A 144 10.18 -1.26 14.61
N VAL A 145 9.06 -0.56 14.72
CA VAL A 145 8.00 -0.86 15.70
C VAL A 145 6.69 -1.01 14.92
N ILE A 146 6.10 -2.21 14.99
CA ILE A 146 4.83 -2.52 14.32
C ILE A 146 3.72 -2.60 15.37
N ASN A 147 2.71 -1.75 15.23
CA ASN A 147 1.54 -1.71 16.08
C ASN A 147 0.32 -2.22 15.29
N LEU A 148 -0.09 -3.45 15.57
CA LEU A 148 -1.27 -4.09 14.98
C LEU A 148 -2.50 -3.86 15.86
N LYS A 149 -3.59 -3.34 15.30
CA LYS A 149 -4.85 -3.03 15.99
C LYS A 149 -6.04 -3.57 15.20
N SER A 150 -7.11 -3.99 15.87
CA SER A 150 -8.41 -4.18 15.21
C SER A 150 -9.12 -2.84 15.09
N SER A 151 -10.03 -2.70 14.11
CA SER A 151 -11.06 -1.66 14.22
C SER A 151 -11.83 -1.92 15.51
N THR A 152 -11.88 -0.93 16.41
CA THR A 152 -12.96 -0.92 17.41
C THR A 152 -14.27 -0.87 16.63
N PRO A 153 -15.27 -1.70 16.96
CA PRO A 153 -16.60 -1.49 16.44
C PRO A 153 -16.96 -0.04 16.75
N ILE A 154 -17.33 0.74 15.74
CA ILE A 154 -17.99 2.02 15.99
C ILE A 154 -19.22 1.66 16.82
N PRO A 155 -19.34 2.07 18.10
CA PRO A 155 -20.54 1.79 18.86
C PRO A 155 -21.73 2.33 18.06
N LYS A 156 -22.68 1.44 17.77
CA LYS A 156 -23.94 1.80 17.10
C LYS A 156 -24.70 2.83 17.92
#